data_AF-A0A8J4G696-F1
#
_entry.id   AF-A0A8J4G696-F1
#
_cell.length_a   1.000
_cell.length_b   1.000
_cell.length_c   1.000
_cell.angle_alpha   90.00
_cell.angle_beta   90.00
_cell.angle_gamma   90.00
#
_symmetry.space_group_name_H-M   'P 1'
#
loop_
_entity.id
_entity.type
_entity.pdbx_description
1 polymer ?
#
loop_
_entity_poly.entity_id
_entity_poly.type
_entity_poly.pdbx_seq_one_letter_code
_entity_poly.pdbx_strand_id
1 'polypeptide(L)'
;MMVMATSTVRCNPPASPLLCDQPRHCHPGCAYDIGLRVLSAISRAQDGRGADTLLVNAVYRHLGAQRAEDLIRWARSHQSIHQRVSGVASLARLVLDCASRGDSVADALLRHAVGELLRAIKAVVAKLGLDRSRQPFNLVLAGPMLSDGTLFMQYLLEALKDGVPTADVIYPLGDAAEAAAWLALWLLNPRNPTPPLRRGL
;
A
#
# COMPACT_ATOMS: atom_id res chain seq x y z
N MET A 1 -19.11 11.86 6.35
CA MET A 1 -19.03 10.45 5.95
C MET A 1 -17.57 10.13 5.65
N MET A 2 -17.04 9.03 6.18
CA MET A 2 -15.60 8.73 6.21
C MET A 2 -15.30 7.43 5.46
N VAL A 3 -14.45 7.48 4.44
CA VAL A 3 -13.98 6.31 3.68
C VAL A 3 -12.52 6.07 4.06
N MET A 4 -12.19 4.87 4.55
CA MET A 4 -10.80 4.50 4.86
C MET A 4 -10.18 3.70 3.72
N ALA A 5 -9.02 4.13 3.23
CA ALA A 5 -8.19 3.36 2.30
C ALA A 5 -6.86 2.99 2.97
N THR A 6 -6.54 1.71 2.99
CA THR A 6 -5.34 1.19 3.68
C THR A 6 -4.37 0.51 2.70
N SER A 7 -3.07 0.81 2.80
CA SER A 7 -2.04 0.12 1.99
C SER A 7 -1.52 -1.19 2.61
N THR A 8 -2.03 -1.55 3.79
CA THR A 8 -1.59 -2.71 4.59
C THR A 8 -2.31 -3.99 4.20
N VAL A 9 -1.60 -5.12 4.32
CA VAL A 9 -2.15 -6.47 4.14
C VAL A 9 -3.08 -6.76 5.33
N ARG A 10 -4.38 -6.90 5.08
CA ARG A 10 -5.29 -7.58 6.03
C ARG A 10 -5.31 -9.07 5.70
N CYS A 11 -4.75 -9.90 6.57
CA CYS A 11 -5.01 -11.34 6.53
C CYS A 11 -6.38 -11.59 7.17
N ASN A 12 -7.33 -12.13 6.40
CA ASN A 12 -8.59 -12.65 6.94
C ASN A 12 -8.33 -14.08 7.45
N PRO A 13 -8.67 -14.45 8.70
CA PRO A 13 -8.55 -15.84 9.14
C PRO A 13 -9.56 -16.73 8.38
N PRO A 14 -9.16 -17.91 7.86
CA PRO A 14 -10.06 -18.77 7.11
C PRO A 14 -11.03 -19.52 8.03
N ALA A 15 -12.26 -19.74 7.53
CA ALA A 15 -13.32 -20.50 8.20
C ALA A 15 -13.16 -22.04 8.12
N SER A 16 -12.02 -22.55 7.64
CA SER A 16 -11.84 -23.99 7.46
C SER A 16 -10.35 -24.40 7.35
N PRO A 17 -9.89 -25.45 8.05
CA PRO A 17 -8.48 -25.76 8.25
C PRO A 17 -7.75 -26.48 7.10
N LEU A 18 -8.40 -26.76 5.96
CA LEU A 18 -7.82 -27.61 4.89
C LEU A 18 -7.40 -26.88 3.60
N LEU A 19 -7.31 -25.55 3.59
CA LEU A 19 -6.99 -24.78 2.38
C LEU A 19 -5.86 -23.74 2.57
N CYS A 20 -4.92 -24.01 3.47
CA CYS A 20 -3.93 -23.02 3.90
C CYS A 20 -2.53 -23.30 3.32
N ASP A 21 -2.30 -23.02 2.03
CA ASP A 21 -0.91 -22.97 1.52
C ASP A 21 -0.66 -22.04 0.31
N GLN A 22 -1.48 -21.01 0.10
CA GLN A 22 -1.24 -20.04 -0.97
C GLN A 22 -1.46 -18.59 -0.47
N PRO A 23 -0.49 -17.66 -0.65
CA PRO A 23 -0.66 -16.24 -0.35
C PRO A 23 -1.53 -15.60 -1.44
N ARG A 24 -2.80 -16.01 -1.55
CA ARG A 24 -3.70 -15.45 -2.56
C ARG A 24 -4.48 -14.29 -1.95
N HIS A 25 -4.12 -13.12 -2.47
CA HIS A 25 -4.91 -11.89 -2.51
C HIS A 25 -4.58 -10.84 -1.45
N CYS A 26 -3.39 -10.27 -1.60
CA CYS A 26 -3.28 -8.82 -1.40
C CYS A 26 -3.89 -8.13 -2.63
N HIS A 27 -4.61 -7.03 -2.45
CA HIS A 27 -5.17 -6.27 -3.57
C HIS A 27 -4.05 -5.66 -4.43
N PRO A 28 -4.27 -5.51 -5.75
CA PRO A 28 -3.33 -4.80 -6.62
C PRO A 28 -2.95 -3.43 -6.06
N GLY A 29 -1.67 -3.07 -6.14
CA GLY A 29 -1.15 -1.80 -5.61
C GLY A 29 -0.86 -1.76 -4.11
N CYS A 30 -1.08 -2.86 -3.36
CA CYS A 30 -0.57 -2.95 -2.00
C CYS A 30 0.95 -3.17 -1.95
N ALA A 31 1.58 -2.95 -0.79
CA ALA A 31 3.04 -3.10 -0.65
C ALA A 31 3.57 -4.48 -1.05
N TYR A 32 2.82 -5.56 -0.78
CA TYR A 32 3.20 -6.92 -1.19
C TYR A 32 3.17 -7.10 -2.72
N ASP A 33 2.14 -6.58 -3.39
CA ASP A 33 2.04 -6.61 -4.87
C ASP A 33 3.17 -5.80 -5.51
N ILE A 34 3.47 -4.61 -4.96
CA ILE A 34 4.62 -3.80 -5.40
C ILE A 34 5.92 -4.60 -5.23
N GLY A 35 6.12 -5.24 -4.08
CA GLY A 35 7.31 -6.06 -3.83
C GLY A 35 7.47 -7.22 -4.82
N LEU A 36 6.39 -7.92 -5.16
CA LEU A 36 6.42 -8.97 -6.20
C LEU A 36 6.80 -8.41 -7.57
N ARG A 37 6.27 -7.23 -7.92
CA ARG A 37 6.61 -6.56 -9.18
C ARG A 37 8.05 -6.09 -9.23
N VAL A 38 8.60 -5.64 -8.11
CA VAL A 38 10.04 -5.32 -7.98
C VAL A 38 10.89 -6.54 -8.27
N LEU A 39 10.59 -7.70 -7.64
CA LEU A 39 11.32 -8.93 -7.90
C LEU A 39 11.22 -9.36 -9.37
N SER A 40 10.04 -9.22 -9.97
CA SER A 40 9.85 -9.49 -11.40
C SER A 40 10.65 -8.54 -12.31
N ALA A 41 10.68 -7.24 -11.99
CA ALA A 41 11.44 -6.25 -12.72
C ALA A 41 12.94 -6.51 -12.65
N ILE A 42 13.45 -6.87 -11.47
CA ILE A 42 14.86 -7.23 -11.25
C ILE A 42 15.24 -8.47 -12.05
N SER A 43 14.40 -9.53 -12.02
CA SER A 43 14.63 -10.73 -12.81
C SER A 43 14.73 -10.42 -14.30
N ARG A 44 13.81 -9.59 -14.83
CA ARG A 44 13.83 -9.19 -16.24
C ARG A 44 15.06 -8.37 -16.61
N ALA A 45 15.47 -7.44 -15.75
CA ALA A 45 16.67 -6.63 -15.96
C ALA A 45 17.94 -7.50 -16.01
N GLN A 46 18.05 -8.48 -15.10
CA GLN A 46 19.19 -9.41 -15.07
C GLN A 46 19.24 -10.34 -16.29
N ASP A 47 18.08 -10.76 -16.80
CA ASP A 47 17.99 -11.56 -18.02
C ASP A 47 18.28 -10.72 -19.30
N GLY A 48 18.50 -9.41 -19.19
CA GLY A 48 18.63 -8.48 -20.33
C GLY A 48 17.31 -8.25 -21.10
N ARG A 49 16.18 -8.62 -20.50
CA ARG A 49 14.83 -8.53 -21.08
C ARG A 49 14.02 -7.33 -20.58
N GLY A 50 14.55 -6.61 -19.58
CA GLY A 50 13.96 -5.43 -18.98
C GLY A 50 14.83 -4.21 -19.18
N ALA A 51 14.29 -3.03 -18.86
CA ALA A 51 15.08 -1.80 -18.81
C ALA A 51 16.04 -1.80 -17.62
N ASP A 52 17.15 -1.09 -17.76
CA ASP A 52 18.08 -0.85 -16.66
C ASP A 52 17.38 -0.11 -15.52
N THR A 53 17.60 -0.59 -14.29
CA THR A 53 16.93 -0.07 -13.10
C THR A 53 17.86 -0.06 -11.89
N LEU A 54 17.79 1.03 -11.13
CA LEU A 54 18.43 1.20 -9.83
C LEU A 54 17.88 0.21 -8.78
N LEU A 55 16.70 -0.37 -9.03
CA LEU A 55 16.07 -1.36 -8.14
C LEU A 55 16.95 -2.60 -7.92
N VAL A 56 17.73 -3.03 -8.92
CA VAL A 56 18.62 -4.20 -8.77
C VAL A 56 19.60 -3.96 -7.62
N ASN A 57 20.37 -2.87 -7.71
CA ASN A 57 21.38 -2.51 -6.71
C ASN A 57 20.75 -2.10 -5.37
N ALA A 58 19.55 -1.51 -5.37
CA ALA A 58 18.84 -1.16 -4.15
C ALA A 58 18.41 -2.42 -3.37
N VAL A 59 17.81 -3.40 -4.06
CA VAL A 59 17.37 -4.66 -3.45
C VAL A 59 18.55 -5.50 -3.00
N TYR A 60 19.62 -5.58 -3.79
CA TYR A 60 20.82 -6.31 -3.40
C TYR A 60 21.43 -5.78 -2.10
N ARG A 61 21.59 -4.45 -1.99
CA ARG A 61 22.05 -3.82 -0.75
C ARG A 61 21.09 -4.04 0.40
N HIS A 62 19.77 -3.94 0.17
CA HIS A 62 18.77 -4.13 1.22
C HIS A 62 18.75 -5.56 1.78
N LEU A 63 18.97 -6.56 0.92
CA LEU A 63 18.93 -7.97 1.29
C LEU A 63 20.31 -8.57 1.62
N GLY A 64 21.40 -7.81 1.48
CA GLY A 64 22.76 -8.32 1.59
C GLY A 64 23.11 -9.34 0.50
N ALA A 65 22.44 -9.27 -0.66
CA ALA A 65 22.64 -10.15 -1.80
C ALA A 65 23.71 -9.59 -2.75
N GLN A 66 24.43 -10.49 -3.42
CA GLN A 66 25.44 -10.16 -4.44
C GLN A 66 25.11 -10.75 -5.82
N ARG A 67 24.28 -11.79 -5.87
CA ARG A 67 23.95 -12.54 -7.09
C ARG A 67 22.51 -13.02 -7.11
N ALA A 68 22.04 -13.39 -8.31
CA ALA A 68 20.65 -13.80 -8.53
C ALA A 68 20.21 -14.95 -7.62
N GLU A 69 21.10 -15.91 -7.34
CA GLU A 69 20.76 -17.06 -6.50
C GLU A 69 20.58 -16.67 -5.03
N ASP A 70 21.13 -15.53 -4.59
CA ASP A 70 20.90 -15.00 -3.24
C ASP A 70 19.44 -14.55 -3.07
N LEU A 71 18.82 -14.00 -4.12
CA LEU A 71 17.39 -13.67 -4.11
C LEU A 71 16.53 -14.94 -3.99
N ILE A 72 16.92 -16.02 -4.67
CA ILE A 72 16.21 -17.31 -4.58
C ILE A 72 16.37 -17.88 -3.17
N ARG A 73 17.56 -17.83 -2.59
CA ARG A 73 17.81 -18.27 -1.20
C ARG A 73 17.03 -17.44 -0.19
N TRP A 74 17.03 -16.12 -0.34
CA TRP A 74 16.23 -15.22 0.48
C TRP A 74 14.73 -15.52 0.36
N ALA A 75 14.21 -15.71 -0.86
CA ALA A 75 12.80 -16.04 -1.05
C ALA A 75 12.41 -17.34 -0.32
N ARG A 76 13.32 -18.32 -0.27
CA ARG A 76 13.15 -19.62 0.41
C ARG A 76 13.47 -19.61 1.90
N SER A 77 14.15 -18.60 2.44
CA SER A 77 14.56 -18.58 3.85
C SER A 77 13.42 -18.23 4.82
N HIS A 78 12.26 -17.83 4.31
CA HIS A 78 11.11 -17.47 5.15
C HIS A 78 10.47 -18.71 5.75
N GLN A 79 10.41 -18.78 7.08
CA GLN A 79 9.90 -19.92 7.83
C GLN A 79 8.36 -19.87 8.00
N SER A 80 7.76 -18.71 7.73
CA SER A 80 6.31 -18.55 7.79
C SER A 80 5.79 -17.66 6.65
N ILE A 81 4.49 -17.81 6.38
CA ILE A 81 3.75 -16.97 5.44
C ILE A 81 3.87 -15.49 5.78
N HIS A 82 3.81 -15.15 7.07
CA HIS A 82 3.90 -13.77 7.55
C HIS A 82 5.29 -13.17 7.30
N GLN A 83 6.35 -13.94 7.55
CA GLN A 83 7.71 -13.50 7.24
C GLN A 83 7.87 -13.24 5.74
N ARG A 84 7.38 -14.14 4.88
CA ARG A 84 7.44 -13.98 3.42
C ARG A 84 6.68 -12.74 2.95
N VAL A 85 5.46 -12.54 3.43
CA VAL A 85 4.64 -11.39 3.03
C VAL A 85 5.29 -10.07 3.48
N SER A 86 5.76 -10.01 4.73
CA SER A 86 6.42 -8.83 5.28
C SER A 86 7.74 -8.52 4.56
N GLY A 87 8.57 -9.55 4.31
CA GLY A 87 9.84 -9.41 3.60
C GLY A 87 9.68 -8.97 2.15
N VAL A 88 8.67 -9.47 1.44
CA VAL A 88 8.37 -8.99 0.08
C VAL A 88 7.79 -7.57 0.13
N ALA A 89 6.90 -7.27 1.07
CA ALA A 89 6.29 -5.94 1.20
C ALA A 89 7.30 -4.85 1.57
N SER A 90 8.39 -5.18 2.27
CA SER A 90 9.42 -4.20 2.63
C SER A 90 10.11 -3.60 1.39
N LEU A 91 10.18 -4.36 0.29
CA LEU A 91 10.77 -3.92 -0.98
C LEU A 91 10.03 -2.73 -1.59
N ALA A 92 8.75 -2.52 -1.26
CA ALA A 92 7.97 -1.40 -1.77
C ALA A 92 8.56 -0.03 -1.39
N ARG A 93 9.24 0.07 -0.24
CA ARG A 93 9.92 1.32 0.18
C ARG A 93 11.06 1.69 -0.76
N LEU A 94 11.79 0.70 -1.27
CA LEU A 94 12.91 0.92 -2.20
C LEU A 94 12.44 1.53 -3.52
N VAL A 95 11.19 1.30 -3.90
CA VAL A 95 10.59 1.88 -5.10
C VAL A 95 10.44 3.39 -4.97
N LEU A 96 10.07 3.90 -3.79
CA LEU A 96 9.99 5.34 -3.52
C LEU A 96 11.35 6.00 -3.69
N ASP A 97 12.39 5.39 -3.12
CA ASP A 97 13.76 5.90 -3.17
C ASP A 97 14.34 5.86 -4.60
N CYS A 98 14.04 4.81 -5.36
CA CYS A 98 14.52 4.70 -6.74
C CYS A 98 13.78 5.65 -7.67
N ALA A 99 12.46 5.78 -7.53
CA ALA A 99 11.66 6.68 -8.35
C ALA A 99 12.03 8.15 -8.11
N SER A 100 12.29 8.56 -6.86
CA SER A 100 12.75 9.92 -6.54
C SER A 100 14.12 10.25 -7.16
N ARG A 101 14.91 9.23 -7.51
CA ARG A 101 16.20 9.35 -8.21
C ARG A 101 16.07 9.26 -9.74
N GLY A 102 14.85 9.26 -10.28
CA GLY A 102 14.58 9.25 -11.72
C GLY A 102 14.58 7.87 -12.37
N ASP A 103 14.46 6.78 -11.59
CA ASP A 103 14.31 5.44 -12.15
C ASP A 103 12.94 5.26 -12.79
N SER A 104 12.92 5.09 -14.12
CA SER A 104 11.69 4.94 -14.91
C SER A 104 10.90 3.66 -14.58
N VAL A 105 11.58 2.56 -14.22
CA VAL A 105 10.93 1.31 -13.84
C VAL A 105 10.26 1.48 -12.48
N ALA A 106 10.96 2.10 -11.53
CA ALA A 106 10.38 2.41 -10.22
C ALA A 106 9.20 3.37 -10.32
N ASP A 107 9.30 4.42 -11.16
CA ASP A 107 8.22 5.36 -11.42
C ASP A 107 6.97 4.65 -11.98
N ALA A 108 7.16 3.78 -12.98
CA ALA A 108 6.06 2.99 -13.55
C ALA A 108 5.37 2.09 -12.51
N LEU A 109 6.14 1.49 -11.59
CA LEU A 109 5.60 0.68 -10.50
C LEU A 109 4.78 1.53 -9.50
N LEU A 110 5.24 2.73 -9.14
CA LEU A 110 4.48 3.63 -8.28
C LEU A 110 3.17 4.08 -8.95
N ARG A 111 3.24 4.53 -10.21
CA ARG A 111 2.05 4.95 -10.97
C ARG A 111 1.03 3.83 -11.09
N HIS A 112 1.50 2.59 -11.32
CA HIS A 112 0.63 1.43 -11.32
C HIS A 112 -0.09 1.26 -9.98
N ALA A 113 0.65 1.28 -8.87
CA ALA A 113 0.07 1.12 -7.54
C ALA A 113 -0.92 2.23 -7.17
N VAL A 114 -0.61 3.49 -7.51
CA VAL A 114 -1.52 4.63 -7.36
C VAL A 114 -2.80 4.42 -8.18
N GLY A 115 -2.68 3.95 -9.42
CA GLY A 115 -3.82 3.65 -10.27
C GLY A 115 -4.74 2.58 -9.69
N GLU A 116 -4.18 1.49 -9.16
CA GLU A 116 -4.96 0.45 -8.49
C GLU A 116 -5.67 0.98 -7.23
N LEU A 117 -4.99 1.79 -6.42
CA LEU A 117 -5.58 2.42 -5.24
C LEU A 117 -6.73 3.36 -5.64
N LEU A 118 -6.57 4.17 -6.68
CA LEU A 118 -7.62 5.04 -7.19
C LEU A 118 -8.84 4.24 -7.66
N ARG A 119 -8.64 3.11 -8.35
CA ARG A 119 -9.74 2.23 -8.77
C ARG A 119 -10.50 1.67 -7.57
N ALA A 120 -9.78 1.24 -6.53
CA ALA A 120 -10.40 0.77 -5.30
C ALA A 120 -11.22 1.88 -4.61
N ILE A 121 -10.69 3.10 -4.54
CA ILE A 121 -11.40 4.27 -3.99
C ILE A 121 -12.67 4.54 -4.80
N LYS A 122 -12.57 4.64 -6.14
CA LYS A 122 -13.73 4.88 -7.02
C LYS A 122 -14.82 3.82 -6.86
N ALA A 123 -14.43 2.55 -6.72
CA ALA A 123 -15.38 1.46 -6.52
C ALA A 123 -16.19 1.62 -5.22
N VAL A 124 -15.52 2.03 -4.13
CA VAL A 124 -16.18 2.29 -2.84
C VAL A 124 -17.07 3.53 -2.91
N VAL A 125 -16.59 4.61 -3.51
CA VAL A 125 -17.34 5.87 -3.69
C VAL A 125 -18.64 5.62 -4.46
N ALA A 126 -18.56 4.91 -5.58
CA ALA A 126 -19.73 4.55 -6.39
C ALA A 126 -20.70 3.63 -5.63
N LYS A 127 -20.18 2.63 -4.91
CA LYS A 127 -21.02 1.71 -4.11
C LYS A 127 -21.77 2.43 -2.98
N LEU A 128 -21.18 3.48 -2.42
CA LEU A 128 -21.78 4.30 -1.36
C LEU A 128 -22.63 5.47 -1.92
N GLY A 129 -22.69 5.66 -3.23
CA GLY A 129 -23.42 6.77 -3.87
C GLY A 129 -22.87 8.16 -3.52
N LEU A 130 -21.60 8.23 -3.09
CA LEU A 130 -20.94 9.47 -2.69
C LEU A 130 -20.65 10.40 -3.87
N ASP A 131 -20.56 9.85 -5.07
CA ASP A 131 -20.44 10.57 -6.33
C ASP A 131 -21.76 11.29 -6.72
N ARG A 132 -22.90 10.70 -6.36
CA ARG A 132 -24.24 11.23 -6.72
C ARG A 132 -24.63 12.46 -5.92
N SER A 133 -24.20 12.54 -4.66
CA SER A 133 -24.58 13.65 -3.76
C SER A 133 -23.88 14.96 -4.10
N ARG A 134 -22.79 14.94 -4.90
CA ARG A 134 -21.87 16.08 -5.17
C ARG A 134 -21.37 16.79 -3.90
N GLN A 135 -21.54 16.19 -2.72
CA GLN A 135 -21.08 16.75 -1.46
C GLN A 135 -19.65 16.27 -1.19
N PRO A 136 -18.80 17.12 -0.59
CA PRO A 136 -17.49 16.70 -0.16
C PRO A 136 -17.59 15.60 0.91
N PHE A 137 -16.70 14.62 0.86
CA PHE A 137 -16.61 13.56 1.85
C PHE A 137 -15.16 13.35 2.28
N ASN A 138 -14.98 12.85 3.51
CA ASN A 138 -13.64 12.66 4.05
C ASN A 138 -13.08 11.32 3.57
N LEU A 139 -11.92 11.36 2.91
CA LEU A 139 -11.12 10.20 2.55
C LEU A 139 -9.94 10.09 3.51
N VAL A 140 -9.94 9.05 4.33
CA VAL A 140 -8.85 8.75 5.27
C VAL A 140 -7.86 7.82 4.60
N LEU A 141 -6.61 8.25 4.55
CA LEU A 141 -5.50 7.44 4.04
C LEU A 141 -4.66 6.92 5.21
N ALA A 142 -4.43 5.60 5.25
CA ALA A 142 -3.64 4.99 6.31
C ALA A 142 -2.66 3.94 5.75
N GLY A 143 -1.37 4.12 6.04
CA GLY A 143 -0.36 3.12 5.72
C GLY A 143 1.04 3.71 5.53
N PRO A 144 2.08 2.87 5.62
CA PRO A 144 3.46 3.31 5.60
C PRO A 144 3.93 3.86 4.24
N MET A 145 3.19 3.62 3.15
CA MET A 145 3.46 4.23 1.83
C MET A 145 2.69 5.53 1.60
N LEU A 146 1.71 5.82 2.46
CA LEU A 146 0.81 6.97 2.36
C LEU A 146 1.28 8.11 3.29
N SER A 147 2.56 8.11 3.67
CA SER A 147 3.15 9.15 4.49
C SER A 147 3.29 10.46 3.72
N ASP A 148 3.14 11.57 4.44
CA ASP A 148 3.24 12.92 3.88
C ASP A 148 4.59 13.17 3.20
N GLY A 149 4.56 13.97 2.12
CA GLY A 149 5.74 14.38 1.36
C GLY A 149 6.33 13.29 0.44
N THR A 150 5.80 12.06 0.46
CA THR A 150 6.27 10.99 -0.43
C THR A 150 5.82 11.21 -1.87
N LEU A 151 6.63 10.74 -2.83
CA LEU A 151 6.29 10.78 -4.27
C LEU A 151 4.98 10.02 -4.56
N PHE A 152 4.71 8.94 -3.82
CA PHE A 152 3.46 8.21 -3.92
C PHE A 152 2.24 9.07 -3.57
N MET A 153 2.34 9.85 -2.49
CA MET A 153 1.26 10.77 -2.11
C MET A 153 1.06 11.88 -3.13
N GLN A 154 2.13 12.41 -3.73
CA GLN A 154 2.02 13.41 -4.80
C GLN A 154 1.22 12.86 -5.99
N TYR A 155 1.59 11.67 -6.49
CA TYR A 155 0.86 11.02 -7.58
C TYR A 155 -0.58 10.65 -7.21
N LEU A 156 -0.82 10.24 -5.97
CA LEU A 156 -2.17 9.92 -5.51
C LEU A 156 -3.06 11.17 -5.43
N LEU A 157 -2.55 12.29 -4.91
CA LEU A 157 -3.29 13.54 -4.83
C LEU A 157 -3.63 14.09 -6.22
N GLU A 158 -2.70 14.01 -7.17
CA GLU A 158 -2.97 14.34 -8.58
C GLU A 158 -4.08 13.45 -9.16
N ALA A 159 -3.96 12.13 -8.99
CA ALA A 159 -4.93 11.18 -9.50
C ALA A 159 -6.33 11.33 -8.85
N LEU A 160 -6.38 11.76 -7.59
CA LEU A 160 -7.62 12.04 -6.86
C LEU A 160 -8.32 13.31 -7.36
N LYS A 161 -7.58 14.38 -7.70
CA LYS A 161 -8.16 15.62 -8.23
C LYS A 161 -8.98 15.34 -9.50
N ASP A 162 -8.46 14.52 -10.39
CA ASP A 162 -9.15 14.18 -11.64
C ASP A 162 -10.20 13.08 -11.45
N GLY A 163 -9.91 12.11 -10.57
CA GLY A 163 -10.72 10.91 -10.43
C GLY A 163 -11.90 11.03 -9.47
N VAL A 164 -11.74 11.77 -8.38
CA VAL A 164 -12.69 11.87 -7.26
C VAL A 164 -12.59 13.28 -6.62
N PRO A 165 -13.01 14.34 -7.33
CA PRO A 165 -12.78 15.73 -6.91
C PRO A 165 -13.50 16.12 -5.61
N THR A 166 -14.49 15.34 -5.18
CA THR A 166 -15.23 15.56 -3.93
C THR A 166 -14.56 14.92 -2.70
N ALA A 167 -13.45 14.22 -2.87
CA ALA A 167 -12.71 13.64 -1.75
C ALA A 167 -11.85 14.70 -1.03
N ASP A 168 -12.14 14.94 0.25
CA ASP A 168 -11.30 15.71 1.15
C ASP A 168 -10.36 14.75 1.91
N VAL A 169 -9.06 14.82 1.62
CA VAL A 169 -8.07 13.89 2.19
C VAL A 169 -7.73 14.31 3.62
N ILE A 170 -7.96 13.39 4.56
CA ILE A 170 -7.65 13.59 5.99
C ILE A 170 -6.78 12.45 6.52
N TYR A 171 -6.08 12.72 7.63
CA TYR A 171 -5.18 11.74 8.26
C TYR A 171 -5.63 11.44 9.69
N PRO A 172 -5.50 10.17 10.14
CA PRO A 172 -5.77 9.82 11.52
C PRO A 172 -4.71 10.47 12.43
N LEU A 173 -5.14 11.06 13.56
CA LEU A 173 -4.24 11.65 14.57
C LEU A 173 -3.64 10.59 15.51
N GLY A 174 -4.36 9.49 15.74
CA GLY A 174 -3.94 8.38 16.59
C GLY A 174 -3.59 7.13 15.79
N ASP A 175 -2.88 6.20 16.42
CA ASP A 175 -2.60 4.90 15.81
C ASP A 175 -3.84 3.98 15.80
N ALA A 176 -3.71 2.81 15.17
CA ALA A 176 -4.81 1.86 15.06
C ALA A 176 -5.25 1.28 16.42
N ALA A 177 -4.35 1.22 17.41
CA ALA A 177 -4.66 0.71 18.74
C ALA A 177 -5.48 1.75 19.52
N GLU A 178 -5.12 3.03 19.42
CA GLU A 178 -5.89 4.12 19.99
C GLU A 178 -7.31 4.16 19.40
N ALA A 179 -7.43 4.03 18.07
CA ALA A 179 -8.73 3.97 17.40
C ALA A 179 -9.59 2.79 17.88
N ALA A 180 -8.97 1.63 18.16
CA ALA A 180 -9.68 0.47 18.71
C ALA A 180 -10.16 0.71 20.16
N ALA A 181 -9.36 1.39 20.98
CA ALA A 181 -9.77 1.78 22.33
C ALA A 181 -10.93 2.79 22.30
N TRP A 182 -10.87 3.78 21.41
CA TRP A 182 -11.98 4.72 21.19
C TRP A 182 -13.25 4.03 20.69
N LEU A 183 -13.11 3.05 19.79
CA LEU A 183 -14.26 2.24 19.35
C LEU A 183 -14.87 1.45 20.51
N ALA A 184 -14.05 0.83 21.36
CA ALA A 184 -14.54 0.13 22.55
C ALA A 184 -15.26 1.08 23.51
N LEU A 185 -14.71 2.28 23.74
CA LEU A 185 -15.30 3.31 24.59
C LEU A 185 -16.64 3.83 24.03
N TRP A 186 -16.75 3.97 22.71
CA TRP A 186 -17.99 4.35 22.04
C TRP A 186 -19.06 3.26 22.08
N LEU A 187 -18.67 1.99 21.91
CA LEU A 187 -19.58 0.85 22.03
C LEU A 187 -20.15 0.69 23.45
N LEU A 188 -19.40 1.10 24.48
CA LEU A 188 -19.88 1.13 25.87
C LEU A 188 -20.84 2.29 26.13
N ASN A 189 -20.58 3.47 25.55
CA ASN A 189 -21.47 4.63 25.65
C ASN A 189 -21.35 5.53 24.41
N PRO A 190 -22.37 5.55 23.53
CA PRO A 190 -22.36 6.34 22.29
C PRO A 190 -22.32 7.86 22.49
N ARG A 191 -22.43 8.36 23.73
CA ARG A 191 -22.25 9.78 24.07
C ARG A 191 -20.79 10.16 24.32
N ASN A 192 -19.88 9.20 24.36
CA ASN A 192 -18.46 9.49 24.54
C ASN A 192 -17.90 10.25 23.32
N PRO A 193 -16.95 11.19 23.54
CA PRO A 193 -16.33 11.93 22.46
C PRO A 193 -15.63 11.00 21.49
N THR A 194 -15.59 11.40 20.21
CA THR A 194 -14.83 10.68 19.17
C THR A 194 -13.38 11.14 19.15
N PRO A 195 -12.44 10.30 18.70
CA PRO A 195 -11.04 10.67 18.58
C PRO A 195 -10.87 11.93 17.71
N PRO A 196 -9.91 12.80 18.04
CA PRO A 196 -9.65 14.00 17.26
C PRO A 196 -9.20 13.61 15.84
N LEU A 197 -9.55 14.44 14.83
CA LEU A 197 -9.13 14.29 13.43
C LEU A 197 -8.29 15.49 12.99
N ARG A 198 -7.22 15.29 12.21
CA ARG A 198 -6.47 16.38 11.57
C ARG A 198 -6.96 16.56 10.14
N ARG A 199 -7.39 17.78 9.79
CA ARG A 199 -7.77 18.16 8.43
C ARG A 199 -6.56 18.72 7.70
N GLY A 200 -6.24 18.15 6.54
CA GLY A 200 -5.19 18.64 5.65
C GLY A 200 -3.80 18.70 6.28
N LEU A 201 -2.83 19.09 5.43
CA LEU A 201 -1.48 19.45 5.83
C LEU A 201 -1.49 20.73 6.66
#